data_AF-A0A8H5LJD9-F1
#
_entry.id   AF-A0A8H5LJD9-F1
#
_cell.length_a   1.000
_cell.length_b   1.000
_cell.length_c   1.000
_cell.angle_alpha   90.00
_cell.angle_beta   90.00
_cell.angle_gamma   90.00
#
_symmetry.space_group_name_H-M   'P 1'
#
loop_
_entity.id
_entity.type
_entity.pdbx_description
1 polymer ?
#
loop_
_entity_poly.entity_id
_entity_poly.type
_entity_poly.pdbx_seq_one_letter_code
_entity_poly.pdbx_strand_id
1 'polypeptide(L)'
;MGICFGHQIVNRALGGGAEPSGTWELGPTTVHLSDVGRSIFGVDQLRLQEIHKDHVPLASLFKSFASGELRLVGSTGTTVNQGILKFYPSSSGDVVRSPRDIHVMTLQGHPEFTESIMTGMIRQNLNDFKDIVADYWGPKGGDYDNEPADKEGTGRRWYKCDTDVVGQVYWKMLGVIPCVDDYGKPQGKEGAAGVSPNVEALRSSIKVESEGQSPSGGSTTWRWTDSFRFVTNLFWSMLGRASRW
;
A
#
# COMPACT_ATOMS: atom_id res chain seq x y z
N MET A 1 1.23 3.87 8.71
CA MET A 1 1.30 3.20 7.40
C MET A 1 1.93 4.18 6.41
N GLY A 2 2.79 3.71 5.50
CA GLY A 2 3.37 4.55 4.44
C GLY A 2 3.51 3.78 3.14
N ILE A 3 3.04 4.35 2.03
CA ILE A 3 3.04 3.70 0.71
C ILE A 3 3.84 4.59 -0.26
N CYS A 4 4.75 4.00 -1.05
CA CYS A 4 5.59 4.68 -2.04
C CYS A 4 6.29 5.93 -1.48
N PHE A 5 5.88 7.14 -1.85
CA PHE A 5 6.44 8.37 -1.27
C PHE A 5 6.26 8.44 0.25
N GLY A 6 5.16 7.92 0.78
CA GLY A 6 4.94 7.76 2.22
C GLY A 6 5.94 6.80 2.88
N HIS A 7 6.38 5.75 2.18
CA HIS A 7 7.49 4.90 2.63
C HIS A 7 8.77 5.75 2.79
N GLN A 8 9.10 6.60 1.81
CA GLN A 8 10.28 7.46 1.88
C GLN A 8 10.21 8.46 3.04
N ILE A 9 9.07 9.12 3.24
CA ILE A 9 8.87 10.08 4.36
C ILE A 9 9.08 9.39 5.71
N VAL A 10 8.47 8.21 5.90
CA VAL A 10 8.58 7.48 7.16
C VAL A 10 10.02 7.03 7.42
N ASN A 11 10.69 6.50 6.40
CA ASN A 11 12.10 6.09 6.53
C ASN A 11 13.01 7.28 6.81
N ARG A 12 12.74 8.45 6.22
CA ARG A 12 13.48 9.69 6.53
C ARG A 12 13.25 10.16 7.96
N ALA A 13 12.03 10.05 8.49
CA ALA A 13 11.76 10.34 9.89
C ALA A 13 12.48 9.38 10.86
N LEU A 14 12.80 8.16 10.40
CA LEU A 14 13.58 7.16 11.13
C LEU A 14 15.10 7.32 10.94
N GLY A 15 15.56 8.41 10.31
CA GLY A 15 16.99 8.70 10.12
C GLY A 15 17.59 8.17 8.82
N GLY A 16 16.77 7.57 7.95
CA GLY A 16 17.18 7.10 6.62
C GLY A 16 17.21 8.19 5.55
N GLY A 17 17.60 7.78 4.34
CA GLY A 17 17.62 8.60 3.14
C GLY A 17 16.88 7.92 1.99
N ALA A 18 16.38 8.72 1.05
CA ALA A 18 15.88 8.24 -0.23
C ALA A 18 16.79 8.77 -1.34
N GLU A 19 17.05 7.94 -2.34
CA GLU A 19 17.90 8.29 -3.48
C GLU A 19 17.35 7.69 -4.78
N PRO A 20 17.71 8.26 -5.95
CA PRO A 20 17.37 7.67 -7.23
C PRO A 20 17.91 6.23 -7.34
N SER A 21 17.04 5.29 -7.71
CA SER A 21 17.42 3.90 -7.95
C SER A 21 18.11 3.67 -9.31
N GLY A 22 18.14 4.70 -10.16
CA GLY A 22 18.73 4.66 -11.50
C GLY A 22 17.83 4.02 -12.58
N THR A 23 16.82 3.25 -12.19
CA THR A 23 15.85 2.63 -13.12
C THR A 23 14.42 2.76 -12.58
N TRP A 24 13.43 2.50 -13.43
CA TRP A 24 12.03 2.44 -13.00
C TRP A 24 11.68 1.01 -12.58
N GLU A 25 10.93 0.88 -11.49
CA GLU A 25 10.12 -0.29 -11.21
C GLU A 25 8.66 0.07 -11.52
N LEU A 26 8.10 -0.55 -12.57
CA LEU A 26 6.79 -0.18 -13.12
C LEU A 26 5.90 -1.41 -13.34
N GLY A 27 4.67 -1.38 -12.85
CA GLY A 27 3.66 -2.44 -13.03
C GLY A 27 3.76 -3.58 -12.01
N PRO A 28 3.02 -4.68 -12.24
CA PRO A 28 3.00 -5.81 -11.33
C PRO A 28 4.40 -6.39 -11.16
N THR A 29 4.87 -6.43 -9.92
CA THR A 29 6.22 -6.89 -9.59
C THR A 29 6.17 -7.80 -8.37
N THR A 30 6.92 -8.89 -8.44
CA THR A 30 6.98 -9.89 -7.39
C THR A 30 8.04 -9.50 -6.36
N VAL A 31 7.59 -9.16 -5.16
CA VAL A 31 8.40 -8.90 -3.97
C VAL A 31 8.68 -10.22 -3.27
N HIS A 32 9.95 -10.56 -3.13
CA HIS A 32 10.39 -11.70 -2.34
C HIS A 32 10.43 -11.30 -0.87
N LEU A 33 9.59 -11.93 -0.05
CA LEU A 33 9.44 -11.57 1.35
C LEU A 33 10.61 -12.12 2.18
N SER A 34 11.02 -11.33 3.17
CA SER A 34 11.90 -11.81 4.24
C SER A 34 11.14 -12.76 5.16
N ASP A 35 11.84 -13.43 6.08
CA ASP A 35 11.19 -14.30 7.08
C ASP A 35 10.10 -13.57 7.88
N VAL A 36 10.33 -12.30 8.24
CA VAL A 36 9.33 -11.50 8.94
C VAL A 36 8.16 -11.13 8.03
N GLY A 37 8.43 -10.84 6.75
CA GLY A 37 7.40 -10.54 5.77
C GLY A 37 6.49 -11.74 5.59
N ARG A 38 7.06 -12.92 5.39
CA ARG A 38 6.32 -14.19 5.26
C ARG A 38 5.46 -14.47 6.48
N SER A 39 6.00 -14.26 7.67
CA SER A 39 5.25 -14.41 8.93
C SER A 39 4.06 -13.44 9.04
N ILE A 40 4.15 -12.23 8.49
CA ILE A 40 3.10 -11.22 8.56
C ILE A 40 2.03 -11.43 7.49
N PHE A 41 2.43 -11.73 6.26
CA PHE A 41 1.52 -11.84 5.13
C PHE A 41 0.99 -13.25 4.89
N GLY A 42 1.62 -14.29 5.47
CA GLY A 42 1.19 -15.67 5.30
C GLY A 42 1.46 -16.27 3.91
N VAL A 43 2.30 -15.61 3.11
CA VAL A 43 2.70 -16.03 1.76
C VAL A 43 4.21 -15.90 1.59
N ASP A 44 4.80 -16.60 0.63
CA ASP A 44 6.25 -16.52 0.36
C ASP A 44 6.66 -15.26 -0.41
N GLN A 45 5.76 -14.75 -1.25
CA GLN A 45 6.00 -13.63 -2.15
C GLN A 45 4.72 -12.80 -2.24
N LEU A 46 4.87 -11.49 -2.43
CA LEU A 46 3.76 -10.58 -2.72
C LEU A 46 3.92 -10.01 -4.12
N ARG A 47 2.86 -10.00 -4.90
CA ARG A 47 2.81 -9.22 -6.13
C ARG A 47 2.11 -7.89 -5.89
N LEU A 48 2.82 -6.79 -6.10
CA LEU A 48 2.31 -5.43 -5.95
C LEU A 48 2.47 -4.64 -7.25
N GLN A 49 1.64 -3.62 -7.44
CA GLN A 49 1.88 -2.64 -8.51
C GLN A 49 3.01 -1.71 -8.08
N GLU A 50 4.04 -1.58 -8.90
CA GLU A 50 5.15 -0.67 -8.65
C GLU A 50 5.08 0.55 -9.58
N ILE A 51 5.41 1.73 -9.06
CA ILE A 51 5.60 2.94 -9.88
C ILE A 51 6.53 3.91 -9.15
N HIS A 52 7.83 3.60 -9.18
CA HIS A 52 8.82 4.45 -8.54
C HIS A 52 10.17 4.41 -9.28
N LYS A 53 10.91 5.51 -9.14
CA LYS A 53 12.30 5.65 -9.61
C LYS A 53 13.28 5.97 -8.48
N ASP A 54 12.77 6.24 -7.28
CA ASP A 54 13.55 6.47 -6.07
C ASP A 54 13.35 5.30 -5.11
N HIS A 55 14.31 5.08 -4.22
CA HIS A 55 14.25 4.03 -3.22
C HIS A 55 14.95 4.45 -1.92
N VAL A 56 14.72 3.69 -0.85
CA VAL A 56 15.41 3.86 0.44
C VAL A 56 16.51 2.80 0.56
N PRO A 57 17.81 3.15 0.47
CA PRO A 57 18.89 2.19 0.59
C PRO A 57 18.93 1.60 2.00
N LEU A 58 19.17 0.28 2.11
CA LEU A 58 19.33 -0.37 3.42
C LEU A 58 20.48 0.24 4.24
N ALA A 59 21.54 0.68 3.56
CA ALA A 59 22.70 1.33 4.19
C ALA A 59 22.31 2.61 4.96
N SER A 60 21.29 3.34 4.51
CA SER A 60 20.82 4.56 5.18
C SER A 60 20.17 4.28 6.55
N LEU A 61 19.75 3.04 6.78
CA LEU A 61 19.09 2.58 8.02
C LEU A 61 19.88 1.46 8.72
N PHE A 62 21.16 1.29 8.38
CA PHE A 62 21.98 0.18 8.86
C PHE A 62 21.92 -0.01 10.38
N LYS A 63 21.99 1.07 11.16
CA LYS A 63 21.94 1.00 12.63
C LYS A 63 20.63 0.40 13.14
N SER A 64 19.51 0.78 12.54
CA SER A 64 18.17 0.33 12.95
C SER A 64 17.87 -1.10 12.49
N PHE A 65 18.45 -1.55 11.37
CA PHE A 65 18.41 -2.96 11.00
C PHE A 65 19.34 -3.82 11.87
N ALA A 66 20.56 -3.34 12.15
CA ALA A 66 21.54 -4.05 12.98
C ALA A 66 21.09 -4.20 14.44
N SER A 67 20.33 -3.23 14.97
CA SER A 67 19.75 -3.30 16.31
C SER A 67 18.48 -4.17 16.39
N GLY A 68 17.93 -4.61 15.24
CA GLY A 68 16.64 -5.30 15.17
C GLY A 68 15.42 -4.39 15.37
N GLU A 69 15.62 -3.07 15.48
CA GLU A 69 14.53 -2.09 15.62
C GLU A 69 13.61 -2.08 14.40
N LEU A 70 14.20 -2.17 13.20
CA LEU A 70 13.49 -2.28 11.94
C LEU A 70 13.68 -3.67 11.35
N ARG A 71 12.63 -4.19 10.75
CA ARG A 71 12.63 -5.47 10.05
C ARG A 71 12.23 -5.24 8.59
N LEU A 72 13.00 -5.80 7.67
CA LEU A 72 12.77 -5.67 6.24
C LEU A 72 11.53 -6.47 5.84
N VAL A 73 10.62 -5.90 5.06
CA VAL A 73 9.46 -6.64 4.52
C VAL A 73 9.91 -7.62 3.43
N GLY A 74 10.68 -7.13 2.47
CA GLY A 74 11.12 -7.92 1.32
C GLY A 74 11.94 -7.07 0.35
N SER A 75 12.26 -7.67 -0.80
CA SER A 75 13.07 -7.06 -1.86
C SER A 75 12.67 -7.58 -3.24
N THR A 76 13.01 -6.81 -4.27
CA THR A 76 12.97 -7.24 -5.67
C THR A 76 14.40 -7.30 -6.24
N GLY A 77 14.55 -7.72 -7.50
CA GLY A 77 15.86 -7.67 -8.18
C GLY A 77 16.40 -6.25 -8.37
N THR A 78 15.52 -5.26 -8.34
CA THR A 78 15.85 -3.85 -8.53
C THR A 78 15.96 -3.11 -7.19
N THR A 79 15.03 -3.37 -6.27
CA THR A 79 14.88 -2.57 -5.05
C THR A 79 15.04 -3.44 -3.81
N VAL A 80 16.12 -3.18 -3.07
CA VAL A 80 16.49 -3.96 -1.87
C VAL A 80 15.60 -3.69 -0.65
N ASN A 81 14.86 -2.59 -0.64
CA ASN A 81 13.95 -2.21 0.43
C ASN A 81 12.55 -1.97 -0.11
N GLN A 82 11.73 -3.02 -0.13
CA GLN A 82 10.33 -2.93 -0.56
C GLN A 82 9.37 -2.53 0.58
N GLY A 83 9.90 -2.31 1.79
CA GLY A 83 9.09 -1.98 2.95
C GLY A 83 9.80 -2.29 4.26
N ILE A 84 9.38 -1.61 5.31
CA ILE A 84 9.88 -1.85 6.67
C ILE A 84 8.74 -2.10 7.65
N LEU A 85 9.05 -2.87 8.68
CA LEU A 85 8.23 -3.09 9.86
C LEU A 85 8.97 -2.56 11.09
N LYS A 86 8.24 -1.92 11.99
CA LYS A 86 8.66 -1.59 13.35
C LYS A 86 7.58 -2.07 14.30
N PHE A 87 7.96 -2.83 15.33
CA PHE A 87 7.03 -3.33 16.34
C PHE A 87 6.95 -2.39 17.54
N TYR A 88 5.87 -2.47 18.32
CA TYR A 88 5.80 -1.80 19.62
C TYR A 88 6.87 -2.37 20.58
N PRO A 89 7.43 -1.56 21.49
CA PRO A 89 8.47 -2.03 22.43
C PRO A 89 8.04 -3.22 23.30
N SER A 90 6.75 -3.34 23.62
CA SER A 90 6.17 -4.47 24.35
C SER A 90 6.17 -5.79 23.57
N SER A 91 6.40 -5.71 22.26
CA SER A 91 6.30 -6.83 21.31
C SER A 91 7.66 -7.21 20.70
N SER A 92 8.75 -6.70 21.27
CA SER A 92 10.14 -6.84 20.78
C SER A 92 10.75 -8.26 20.87
N GLY A 93 9.93 -9.31 20.90
CA GLY A 93 10.41 -10.69 20.85
C GLY A 93 10.71 -11.12 19.41
N ASP A 94 11.56 -12.14 19.24
CA ASP A 94 11.92 -12.67 17.92
C ASP A 94 10.73 -13.25 17.13
N VAL A 95 9.66 -13.60 17.84
CA VAL A 95 8.44 -14.18 17.25
C VAL A 95 7.38 -13.09 17.12
N VAL A 96 7.01 -12.79 15.87
CA VAL A 96 5.88 -11.92 15.57
C VAL A 96 4.59 -12.64 15.95
N ARG A 97 3.84 -12.10 16.91
CA ARG A 97 2.64 -12.76 17.44
C ARG A 97 1.36 -12.31 16.74
N SER A 98 1.30 -11.04 16.32
CA SER A 98 0.12 -10.48 15.67
C SER A 98 0.46 -9.28 14.78
N PRO A 99 -0.27 -9.05 13.68
CA PRO A 99 -0.24 -7.75 12.99
C PRO A 99 -0.54 -6.56 13.90
N ARG A 100 -1.28 -6.75 15.02
CA ARG A 100 -1.54 -5.69 16.02
C ARG A 100 -0.29 -5.17 16.73
N ASP A 101 0.78 -5.95 16.72
CA ASP A 101 2.04 -5.57 17.35
C ASP A 101 2.88 -4.63 16.46
N ILE A 102 2.48 -4.46 15.20
CA ILE A 102 3.15 -3.59 14.24
C ILE A 102 2.79 -2.13 14.54
N HIS A 103 3.80 -1.35 14.91
CA HIS A 103 3.68 0.08 15.13
C HIS A 103 3.84 0.87 13.81
N VAL A 104 4.81 0.48 13.00
CA VAL A 104 5.06 1.10 11.69
C VAL A 104 5.13 0.02 10.64
N MET A 105 4.40 0.20 9.56
CA MET A 105 4.50 -0.60 8.35
C MET A 105 4.57 0.33 7.15
N THR A 106 5.52 0.07 6.27
CA THR A 106 5.61 0.75 4.99
C THR A 106 5.78 -0.24 3.84
N LEU A 107 5.32 0.15 2.66
CA LEU A 107 5.50 -0.59 1.41
C LEU A 107 5.95 0.40 0.34
N GLN A 108 6.88 -0.02 -0.51
CA GLN A 108 7.31 0.78 -1.65
C GLN A 108 6.28 0.67 -2.78
N GLY A 109 5.80 -0.54 -3.07
CA GLY A 109 4.69 -0.78 -3.99
C GLY A 109 3.34 -0.29 -3.51
N HIS A 110 2.41 -0.23 -4.46
CA HIS A 110 1.05 0.27 -4.34
C HIS A 110 0.03 -0.88 -4.28
N PRO A 111 -0.28 -1.42 -3.08
CA PRO A 111 -1.34 -2.41 -2.94
C PRO A 111 -2.71 -1.85 -3.35
N GLU A 112 -2.90 -0.54 -3.32
CA GLU A 112 -4.14 0.16 -3.65
C GLU A 112 -4.34 0.38 -5.15
N PHE A 113 -3.32 0.14 -5.98
CA PHE A 113 -3.43 0.35 -7.42
C PHE A 113 -3.95 -0.88 -8.13
N THR A 114 -4.89 -0.63 -9.05
CA THR A 114 -5.37 -1.58 -10.04
C THR A 114 -4.58 -1.41 -11.34
N GLU A 115 -4.71 -2.40 -12.21
CA GLU A 115 -4.19 -2.30 -13.58
C GLU A 115 -4.70 -1.04 -14.30
N SER A 116 -5.98 -0.73 -14.17
CA SER A 116 -6.58 0.41 -14.86
C SER A 116 -6.05 1.76 -14.39
N ILE A 117 -5.79 1.89 -13.09
CA ILE A 117 -5.11 3.07 -12.53
C ILE A 117 -3.70 3.18 -13.12
N MET A 118 -2.93 2.08 -13.11
CA MET A 118 -1.57 2.02 -13.65
C MET A 118 -1.51 2.37 -15.14
N THR A 119 -2.34 1.73 -15.95
CA THR A 119 -2.47 1.99 -17.38
C THR A 119 -2.87 3.44 -17.65
N GLY A 120 -3.80 3.99 -16.88
CA GLY A 120 -4.21 5.39 -17.00
C GLY A 120 -3.05 6.35 -16.77
N MET A 121 -2.25 6.13 -15.71
CA MET A 121 -1.07 6.94 -15.41
C MET A 121 0.00 6.84 -16.49
N ILE A 122 0.28 5.64 -16.99
CA ILE A 122 1.29 5.41 -18.02
C ILE A 122 0.90 6.11 -19.32
N ARG A 123 -0.37 5.99 -19.75
CA ARG A 123 -0.87 6.64 -20.96
C ARG A 123 -0.76 8.17 -20.90
N GLN A 124 -0.97 8.77 -19.73
CA GLN A 124 -0.87 10.22 -19.55
C GLN A 124 0.58 10.72 -19.48
N ASN A 125 1.53 9.86 -19.09
CA ASN A 125 2.92 10.26 -18.80
C ASN A 125 3.93 9.39 -19.56
N LEU A 126 3.59 9.01 -20.81
CA LEU A 126 4.43 8.17 -21.66
C LEU A 126 5.87 8.68 -21.79
N ASN A 127 6.06 10.00 -21.70
CA ASN A 127 7.38 10.60 -21.81
C ASN A 127 8.31 10.24 -20.65
N ASP A 128 7.77 10.05 -19.45
CA ASP A 128 8.54 9.75 -18.24
C ASP A 128 8.86 8.26 -18.11
N PHE A 129 8.08 7.42 -18.80
CA PHE A 129 8.20 5.96 -18.77
C PHE A 129 8.82 5.36 -20.05
N LYS A 130 9.33 6.16 -20.99
CA LYS A 130 9.80 5.67 -22.31
C LYS A 130 10.73 4.47 -22.23
N ASP A 131 11.60 4.44 -21.21
CA ASP A 131 12.64 3.41 -21.07
C ASP A 131 12.12 2.08 -20.50
N ILE A 132 10.93 2.07 -19.89
CA ILE A 132 10.37 0.90 -19.19
C ILE A 132 8.95 0.53 -19.66
N VAL A 133 8.28 1.41 -20.40
CA VAL A 133 6.90 1.22 -20.83
C VAL A 133 6.74 -0.03 -21.70
N ALA A 134 7.76 -0.38 -22.48
CA ALA A 134 7.77 -1.61 -23.26
C ALA A 134 7.73 -2.88 -22.38
N ASP A 135 8.36 -2.86 -21.21
CA ASP A 135 8.30 -3.97 -20.25
C ASP A 135 6.89 -4.10 -19.64
N TYR A 136 6.29 -2.96 -19.25
CA TYR A 136 4.92 -2.92 -18.73
C TYR A 136 3.89 -3.49 -19.71
N TRP A 137 3.97 -3.09 -20.98
CA TRP A 137 3.07 -3.59 -22.01
C TRP A 137 3.48 -4.97 -22.53
N GLY A 138 4.72 -5.43 -22.33
CA GLY A 138 5.23 -6.69 -22.87
C GLY A 138 5.19 -7.81 -21.83
N PRO A 139 6.32 -8.21 -21.24
CA PRO A 139 6.40 -9.34 -20.30
C PRO A 139 5.43 -9.26 -19.11
N LYS A 140 5.06 -8.05 -18.65
CA LYS A 140 4.13 -7.85 -17.54
C LYS A 140 2.65 -7.80 -17.95
N GLY A 141 2.38 -7.52 -19.23
CA GLY A 141 1.04 -7.37 -19.80
C GLY A 141 0.86 -8.22 -21.06
N GLY A 142 0.26 -9.40 -20.94
CA GLY A 142 0.21 -10.40 -22.01
C GLY A 142 -1.18 -10.98 -22.29
N ASP A 143 -1.27 -11.83 -23.31
CA ASP A 143 -2.42 -12.71 -23.55
C ASP A 143 -2.20 -14.05 -22.83
N TYR A 144 -2.88 -14.28 -21.70
CA TYR A 144 -2.78 -15.51 -20.88
C TYR A 144 -4.11 -16.27 -20.79
N ASP A 145 -4.14 -17.56 -21.11
CA ASP A 145 -5.32 -18.41 -21.32
C ASP A 145 -6.45 -18.36 -20.26
N ASN A 146 -6.21 -17.91 -19.03
CA ASN A 146 -7.22 -17.80 -17.97
C ASN A 146 -7.74 -16.36 -17.86
N GLU A 147 -9.01 -16.13 -18.21
CA GLU A 147 -9.66 -14.81 -18.27
C GLU A 147 -9.94 -14.18 -16.89
N PRO A 148 -9.70 -12.88 -16.69
CA PRO A 148 -10.49 -12.03 -15.81
C PRO A 148 -11.63 -11.34 -16.56
N ALA A 149 -12.70 -11.00 -15.83
CA ALA A 149 -14.00 -10.60 -16.35
C ALA A 149 -14.09 -9.22 -17.04
N ASP A 150 -13.03 -8.40 -17.03
CA ASP A 150 -13.09 -7.04 -17.57
C ASP A 150 -11.78 -6.64 -18.28
N LYS A 151 -11.91 -6.06 -19.49
CA LYS A 151 -10.78 -5.81 -20.43
C LYS A 151 -10.39 -4.33 -20.56
N GLU A 152 -11.03 -3.43 -19.81
CA GLU A 152 -10.75 -1.98 -19.62
C GLU A 152 -10.14 -1.21 -20.82
N GLY A 153 -10.46 -1.59 -22.06
CA GLY A 153 -9.98 -0.94 -23.29
C GLY A 153 -8.49 -1.09 -23.61
N THR A 154 -7.77 -2.05 -23.03
CA THR A 154 -6.35 -2.34 -23.38
C THR A 154 -6.19 -3.62 -24.20
N GLY A 155 -7.11 -4.58 -24.02
CA GLY A 155 -7.03 -5.90 -24.65
C GLY A 155 -5.88 -6.78 -24.13
N ARG A 156 -5.19 -6.40 -23.04
CA ARG A 156 -4.07 -7.15 -22.43
C ARG A 156 -4.40 -7.54 -20.98
N ARG A 157 -3.74 -8.59 -20.46
CA ARG A 157 -3.92 -9.10 -19.09
C ARG A 157 -2.65 -8.87 -18.27
N TRP A 158 -2.80 -8.33 -17.06
CA TRP A 158 -1.73 -8.21 -16.07
C TRP A 158 -1.93 -9.25 -14.97
N TYR A 159 -0.84 -9.65 -14.34
CA TYR A 159 -0.90 -10.55 -13.19
C TYR A 159 -1.74 -9.96 -12.06
N LYS A 160 -2.60 -10.79 -11.43
CA LYS A 160 -3.30 -10.43 -10.19
C LYS A 160 -2.26 -10.03 -9.13
N CYS A 161 -2.49 -8.88 -8.50
CA CYS A 161 -1.73 -8.40 -7.35
C CYS A 161 -2.41 -8.83 -6.04
N ASP A 162 -1.63 -8.96 -4.98
CA ASP A 162 -2.05 -9.50 -3.67
C ASP A 162 -2.59 -8.40 -2.75
N THR A 163 -3.41 -7.50 -3.31
CA THR A 163 -4.05 -6.37 -2.60
C THR A 163 -4.89 -6.84 -1.41
N ASP A 164 -5.57 -7.98 -1.55
CA ASP A 164 -6.36 -8.61 -0.49
C ASP A 164 -5.48 -9.03 0.70
N VAL A 165 -4.33 -9.64 0.43
CA VAL A 165 -3.36 -10.06 1.47
C VAL A 165 -2.85 -8.86 2.27
N VAL A 166 -2.41 -7.80 1.57
CA VAL A 166 -1.94 -6.57 2.24
C VAL A 166 -3.06 -5.88 3.01
N GLY A 167 -4.25 -5.79 2.40
CA GLY A 167 -5.43 -5.20 3.03
C GLY A 167 -5.79 -5.91 4.33
N GLN A 168 -5.79 -7.24 4.35
CA GLN A 168 -6.05 -8.03 5.57
C GLN A 168 -5.06 -7.70 6.69
N VAL A 169 -3.77 -7.55 6.38
CA VAL A 169 -2.76 -7.16 7.37
C VAL A 169 -3.04 -5.75 7.90
N TYR A 170 -3.33 -4.77 7.05
CA TYR A 170 -3.68 -3.41 7.49
C TYR A 170 -4.93 -3.38 8.37
N TRP A 171 -5.98 -4.13 8.03
CA TRP A 171 -7.17 -4.22 8.87
C TRP A 171 -6.86 -4.85 10.23
N LYS A 172 -6.09 -5.96 10.24
CA LYS A 172 -5.65 -6.63 11.47
C LYS A 172 -4.81 -5.68 12.35
N MET A 173 -3.92 -4.87 11.75
CA MET A 173 -3.15 -3.81 12.45
C MET A 173 -4.05 -2.79 13.12
N LEU A 174 -5.11 -2.33 12.44
CA LEU A 174 -6.08 -1.36 12.96
C LEU A 174 -7.07 -1.96 13.98
N GLY A 175 -6.91 -3.24 14.32
CA GLY A 175 -7.80 -3.94 15.24
C GLY A 175 -9.11 -4.41 14.62
N VAL A 176 -9.32 -4.18 13.32
CA VAL A 176 -10.50 -4.63 12.57
C VAL A 176 -10.30 -6.09 12.17
N ILE A 177 -11.11 -6.97 12.76
CA ILE A 177 -11.13 -8.39 12.38
C ILE A 177 -12.10 -8.51 11.19
N PRO A 178 -11.64 -8.99 10.02
CA PRO A 178 -12.55 -9.28 8.91
C PRO A 178 -13.65 -10.24 9.37
N CYS A 179 -14.91 -9.96 9.03
CA CYS A 179 -16.06 -10.79 9.42
C CYS A 179 -16.07 -12.19 8.80
N VAL A 180 -15.06 -12.50 7.98
CA VAL A 180 -14.85 -13.78 7.32
C VAL A 180 -13.49 -14.31 7.72
N ASP A 181 -13.40 -15.61 8.00
CA ASP A 181 -12.13 -16.27 8.29
C ASP A 181 -11.20 -16.24 7.05
N ASP A 182 -9.96 -16.69 7.23
CA ASP A 182 -8.93 -16.68 6.18
C ASP A 182 -9.33 -17.53 4.93
N TYR A 183 -10.50 -18.19 4.94
CA TYR A 183 -11.07 -19.00 3.86
C TYR A 183 -12.43 -18.48 3.34
N GLY A 184 -12.84 -17.27 3.70
CA GLY A 184 -14.06 -16.65 3.19
C GLY A 184 -15.36 -17.19 3.79
N LYS A 185 -15.31 -17.94 4.90
CA LYS A 185 -16.52 -18.34 5.63
C LYS A 185 -16.87 -17.28 6.69
N PRO A 186 -18.16 -16.95 6.87
CA PRO A 186 -18.56 -16.08 7.96
C PRO A 186 -18.15 -16.71 9.29
N GLN A 187 -17.44 -15.96 10.14
CA GLN A 187 -17.15 -16.40 11.49
C GLN A 187 -18.49 -16.61 12.22
N GLY A 188 -18.71 -17.84 12.69
CA GLY A 188 -19.89 -18.16 13.50
C GLY A 188 -19.93 -17.24 14.70
N LYS A 189 -21.11 -16.70 15.02
CA LYS A 189 -21.33 -15.93 16.25
C LYS A 189 -21.04 -16.84 17.45
N GLU A 190 -19.83 -16.81 17.97
CA GLU A 190 -19.57 -17.33 19.30
C GLU A 190 -20.23 -16.41 20.32
N GLY A 191 -21.21 -16.98 21.04
CA GLY A 191 -21.67 -16.58 22.37
C GLY A 191 -21.83 -15.09 22.64
N ALA A 192 -23.07 -14.60 22.52
CA ALA A 192 -23.49 -13.41 23.23
C ALA A 192 -23.32 -13.60 24.75
N ALA A 193 -22.22 -13.11 25.31
CA ALA A 193 -22.08 -12.84 26.73
C ALA A 193 -21.10 -11.68 26.93
N GLY A 194 -21.64 -10.50 27.27
CA GLY A 194 -20.86 -9.37 27.79
C GLY A 194 -20.51 -8.27 26.78
N VAL A 195 -21.50 -7.64 26.15
CA VAL A 195 -21.28 -6.34 25.49
C VAL A 195 -21.11 -5.28 26.58
N SER A 196 -19.94 -4.65 26.60
CA SER A 196 -19.62 -3.48 27.43
C SER A 196 -20.56 -2.31 27.12
N PRO A 197 -21.05 -1.54 28.13
CA PRO A 197 -22.09 -0.52 27.95
C PRO A 197 -21.75 0.63 26.98
N ASN A 198 -20.50 0.74 26.52
CA ASN A 198 -20.04 1.84 25.66
C ASN A 198 -20.39 1.70 24.17
N VAL A 199 -20.84 0.53 23.69
CA VAL A 199 -21.20 0.36 22.26
C VAL A 199 -22.64 0.80 21.97
N GLU A 200 -23.53 0.71 22.96
CA GLU A 200 -24.94 1.08 22.83
C GLU A 200 -25.14 2.60 22.88
N ALA A 201 -24.29 3.31 23.65
CA ALA A 201 -24.24 4.77 23.70
C ALA A 201 -23.76 5.42 22.38
N LEU A 202 -22.97 4.72 21.56
CA LEU A 202 -22.54 5.23 20.26
C LEU A 202 -23.64 5.11 19.18
N ARG A 203 -24.56 4.14 19.33
CA ARG A 203 -25.67 3.92 18.39
C ARG A 203 -26.81 4.92 18.58
N SER A 204 -27.02 5.43 19.80
CA SER A 204 -28.05 6.44 20.08
C SER A 204 -27.70 7.85 19.59
N SER A 205 -26.42 8.13 19.34
CA SER A 205 -25.94 9.48 18.97
C SER A 205 -25.91 9.73 17.45
N ILE A 206 -26.25 8.73 16.62
CA ILE A 206 -26.37 8.87 15.17
C ILE A 206 -27.84 8.69 14.79
N LYS A 207 -28.68 9.67 15.16
CA LYS A 207 -29.95 9.91 14.48
C LYS A 207 -29.76 11.12 13.58
N VAL A 208 -29.82 10.87 12.28
CA VAL A 208 -29.92 11.89 11.25
C VAL A 208 -31.31 12.51 11.38
N GLU A 209 -31.39 13.74 11.89
CA GLU A 209 -32.57 14.58 11.72
C GLU A 209 -32.53 15.19 10.32
N SER A 210 -33.45 14.74 9.47
CA SER A 210 -33.83 15.39 8.22
C SER A 210 -35.04 16.28 8.48
N GLU A 211 -34.89 17.61 8.33
CA GLU A 211 -35.82 18.54 7.67
C GLU A 211 -35.46 20.00 8.01
N GLY A 212 -35.43 20.88 6.99
CA GLY A 212 -35.62 22.32 7.19
C GLY A 212 -34.59 23.29 6.58
N GLN A 213 -34.91 23.78 5.38
CA GLN A 213 -34.63 25.12 4.83
C GLN A 213 -33.18 25.59 4.55
N SER A 214 -32.92 25.77 3.24
CA SER A 214 -31.86 26.60 2.65
C SER A 214 -31.97 28.07 3.12
N PRO A 215 -30.83 28.78 3.30
CA PRO A 215 -30.51 29.80 2.31
C PRO A 215 -29.01 29.85 1.92
N SER A 216 -28.81 30.12 0.63
CA SER A 216 -27.63 30.69 -0.05
C SER A 216 -26.34 30.90 0.77
N GLY A 217 -25.31 30.13 0.42
CA GLY A 217 -23.91 30.39 0.77
C GLY A 217 -23.02 29.32 0.15
N GLY A 218 -22.15 29.70 -0.80
CA GLY A 218 -21.42 28.75 -1.64
C GLY A 218 -20.58 27.75 -0.85
N SER A 219 -20.85 26.46 -1.04
CA SER A 219 -19.99 25.39 -0.55
C SER A 219 -19.05 24.93 -1.67
N THR A 220 -17.76 25.15 -1.47
CA THR A 220 -16.69 24.52 -2.25
C THR A 220 -16.75 23.01 -1.98
N THR A 221 -17.35 22.26 -2.90
CA THR A 221 -17.31 20.79 -2.87
C THR A 221 -15.92 20.34 -3.29
N TRP A 222 -15.11 19.84 -2.35
CA TRP A 222 -13.93 19.07 -2.68
C TRP A 222 -14.38 17.74 -3.29
N ARG A 223 -14.17 17.55 -4.59
CA ARG A 223 -14.41 16.27 -5.25
C ARG A 223 -13.19 15.39 -5.01
N TRP A 224 -13.39 14.08 -4.84
CA TRP A 224 -12.31 13.08 -4.78
C TRP A 224 -11.31 13.17 -5.94
N THR A 225 -11.72 13.74 -7.08
CA THR A 225 -10.86 14.05 -8.23
C THR A 225 -9.79 15.10 -7.94
N ASP A 226 -10.02 15.99 -6.97
CA ASP A 226 -9.14 17.10 -6.63
C ASP A 226 -8.00 16.64 -5.70
N SER A 227 -8.27 15.70 -4.81
CA SER A 227 -7.23 15.02 -4.01
C SER A 227 -6.31 14.16 -4.89
N PHE A 228 -6.87 13.49 -5.90
CA PHE A 228 -6.06 12.72 -6.86
C PHE A 228 -5.16 13.64 -7.70
N ARG A 229 -5.71 14.74 -8.23
CA ARG A 229 -4.93 15.75 -8.94
C ARG A 229 -3.87 16.40 -8.06
N PHE A 230 -4.14 16.62 -6.78
CA PHE A 230 -3.15 17.19 -5.85
C PHE A 230 -2.00 16.22 -5.60
N VAL A 231 -2.28 14.94 -5.34
CA VAL A 231 -1.23 13.91 -5.14
C VAL A 231 -0.43 13.70 -6.42
N THR A 232 -1.08 13.60 -7.58
CA THR A 232 -0.37 13.47 -8.87
C THR A 232 0.43 14.72 -9.19
N ASN A 233 -0.11 15.93 -9.01
CA ASN A 233 0.62 17.17 -9.29
C ASN A 233 1.77 17.40 -8.30
N LEU A 234 1.64 16.98 -7.04
CA LEU A 234 2.73 17.01 -6.07
C LEU A 234 3.83 16.01 -6.47
N PHE A 235 3.44 14.79 -6.85
CA PHE A 235 4.33 13.75 -7.38
C PHE A 235 5.10 14.24 -8.63
N TRP A 236 4.40 14.81 -9.62
CA TRP A 236 5.01 15.36 -10.84
C TRP A 236 5.85 16.63 -10.60
N SER A 237 5.40 17.53 -9.72
CA SER A 237 6.14 18.75 -9.36
C SER A 237 7.44 18.47 -8.60
N MET A 238 7.50 17.34 -7.89
CA MET A 238 8.68 16.90 -7.16
C MET A 238 9.64 16.10 -8.05
N LEU A 239 9.13 15.25 -8.96
CA LEU A 239 9.95 14.62 -10.01
C LEU A 239 10.68 15.66 -10.89
N GLY A 240 10.02 16.76 -11.24
CA GLY A 240 10.65 17.87 -11.98
C GLY A 240 11.72 18.65 -11.20
N ARG A 241 11.76 18.54 -9.86
CA ARG A 241 12.73 19.25 -8.99
C ARG A 241 13.92 18.41 -8.55
N ALA A 242 13.94 17.11 -8.84
CA ALA A 242 15.07 16.21 -8.54
C ALA A 242 16.34 16.50 -9.36
N SER A 243 16.34 17.50 -10.25
CA SER A 243 17.52 17.99 -10.97
C SER A 243 18.29 19.08 -10.21
N ARG A 244 17.93 19.40 -8.96
CA ARG A 244 18.53 20.54 -8.23
C ARG A 244 18.74 20.37 -6.72
N TRP A 245 18.77 19.14 -6.19
CA TRP A 245 19.08 18.86 -4.78
C TRP A 245 19.94 17.62 -4.62
#